data_AF-A0A8T6ELJ5-F1
#
_entry.id   AF-A0A8T6ELJ5-F1
#
_cell.length_a   1.000
_cell.length_b   1.000
_cell.length_c   1.000
_cell.angle_alpha   90.00
_cell.angle_beta   90.00
_cell.angle_gamma   90.00
#
_symmetry.space_group_name_H-M   'P 1'
#
loop_
_entity.id
_entity.type
_entity.pdbx_description
1 polymer ?
#
loop_
_entity_poly.entity_id
_entity_poly.type
_entity_poly.pdbx_seq_one_letter_code
_entity_poly.pdbx_strand_id
1 'polypeptide(L)'
;MPNQYVATDARTGLEVKVTGEFPEDPEDRVRIARTSTLFTRLMATILAMDDSAPRREGFRAVETQLEIADALLRREMDEVQRLIRETLSSMGITEDHLSEIEAELRRQLGQLDDEEPPEPV
;
A
#
# COMPACT_ATOMS: atom_id res chain seq x y z
N MET A 1 -7.07 0.16 30.96
CA MET A 1 -5.61 0.08 30.74
C MET A 1 -5.40 -0.05 29.24
N PRO A 2 -4.59 0.80 28.59
CA PRO A 2 -4.30 0.62 27.17
C PRO A 2 -3.59 -0.73 26.96
N ASN A 3 -4.04 -1.47 25.96
CA ASN A 3 -3.40 -2.71 25.55
C ASN A 3 -2.07 -2.39 24.86
N GLN A 4 -1.09 -3.28 24.98
CA GLN A 4 0.22 -3.14 24.37
C GLN A 4 0.56 -4.40 23.56
N TYR A 5 1.08 -4.18 22.36
CA TYR A 5 1.74 -5.20 21.56
C TYR A 5 3.15 -4.72 21.17
N VAL A 6 4.13 -5.61 21.19
CA VAL A 6 5.50 -5.34 20.74
C VAL A 6 5.87 -6.38 19.69
N ALA A 7 6.22 -5.90 18.51
CA ALA A 7 6.85 -6.70 17.47
C ALA A 7 8.36 -6.48 17.52
N THR A 8 9.13 -7.57 17.48
CA THR A 8 10.60 -7.54 17.49
C THR A 8 11.13 -8.30 16.28
N ASP A 9 12.02 -7.70 15.49
CA ASP A 9 12.78 -8.42 14.47
C ASP A 9 14.01 -9.08 15.12
N ALA A 10 14.01 -10.42 15.17
CA ALA A 10 15.03 -11.18 15.87
C ALA A 10 16.45 -11.06 15.28
N ARG A 11 16.60 -10.58 14.04
CA ARG A 11 17.91 -10.45 13.37
C ARG A 11 18.62 -9.16 13.76
N THR A 12 17.85 -8.09 13.89
CA THR A 12 18.35 -6.72 14.11
C THR A 12 18.11 -6.21 15.52
N GLY A 13 17.19 -6.83 16.27
CA GLY A 13 16.74 -6.35 17.57
C GLY A 13 15.81 -5.13 17.46
N LEU A 14 15.37 -4.75 16.25
CA LEU A 14 14.43 -3.65 16.05
C LEU A 14 13.07 -3.97 16.71
N GLU A 15 12.54 -3.02 17.46
CA GLU A 15 11.22 -3.14 18.10
C GLU A 15 10.24 -2.07 17.60
N VAL A 16 9.00 -2.48 17.36
CA VAL A 16 7.85 -1.59 17.16
C VAL A 16 6.81 -1.90 18.22
N LYS A 17 6.42 -0.86 18.96
CA LYS A 17 5.44 -0.94 20.03
C LYS A 17 4.14 -0.26 19.60
N VAL A 18 3.04 -0.99 19.67
CA VAL A 18 1.68 -0.49 19.43
C VAL A 18 0.93 -0.45 20.75
N THR A 19 0.36 0.71 21.07
CA THR A 19 -0.42 0.92 22.29
C THR A 19 -1.75 1.58 21.97
N GLY A 20 -2.82 1.19 22.65
CA GLY A 20 -4.13 1.81 22.49
C GLY A 20 -5.25 0.95 23.05
N GLU A 21 -6.49 1.27 22.68
CA GLU A 21 -7.65 0.44 22.96
C GLU A 21 -7.78 -0.60 21.85
N PHE A 22 -7.45 -1.85 22.16
CA PHE A 22 -7.57 -2.93 21.17
C PHE A 22 -9.00 -3.45 21.12
N PRO A 23 -9.52 -3.79 19.93
CA PRO A 23 -10.86 -4.33 19.73
C PRO A 23 -11.07 -5.61 20.54
N GLU A 24 -12.31 -5.92 20.93
CA GLU A 24 -12.61 -7.15 21.67
C GLU A 24 -12.42 -8.40 20.80
N ASP A 25 -12.67 -8.28 19.49
CA ASP A 25 -12.56 -9.38 18.54
C ASP A 25 -11.12 -9.95 18.49
N PRO A 26 -10.93 -11.25 18.74
CA PRO A 26 -9.63 -11.89 18.64
C PRO A 26 -8.99 -11.83 17.25
N GLU A 27 -9.77 -11.88 16.17
CA GLU A 27 -9.25 -11.80 14.80
C GLU A 27 -8.61 -10.42 14.57
N ASP A 28 -9.28 -9.34 14.96
CA ASP A 28 -8.73 -7.99 14.82
C ASP A 28 -7.43 -7.83 15.61
N ARG A 29 -7.35 -8.41 16.81
CA ARG A 29 -6.11 -8.44 17.61
C ARG A 29 -4.98 -9.18 16.90
N VAL A 30 -5.30 -10.31 16.23
CA VAL A 30 -4.33 -11.03 15.40
C VAL A 30 -3.88 -10.18 14.21
N ARG A 31 -4.78 -9.41 13.59
CA ARG A 31 -4.42 -8.48 12.51
C ARG A 31 -3.46 -7.39 13.01
N ILE A 32 -3.69 -6.80 14.18
CA ILE A 32 -2.75 -5.85 14.80
C ILE A 32 -1.35 -6.46 14.95
N ALA A 33 -1.28 -7.68 15.50
CA ALA A 33 0.00 -8.37 15.71
C ALA A 33 0.72 -8.65 14.38
N ARG A 34 -0.02 -9.13 13.38
CA ARG A 34 0.52 -9.47 12.06
C ARG A 34 1.01 -8.23 11.32
N THR A 35 0.21 -7.17 11.27
CA THR A 35 0.59 -5.91 10.60
C THR A 35 1.81 -5.29 11.26
N SER A 36 1.84 -5.22 12.60
CA SER A 36 3.00 -4.70 13.35
C SER A 36 4.27 -5.50 13.08
N THR A 37 4.16 -6.83 13.01
CA THR A 37 5.29 -7.72 12.70
C THR A 37 5.79 -7.51 11.26
N LEU A 38 4.89 -7.38 10.29
CA LEU A 38 5.25 -7.13 8.89
C LEU A 38 5.99 -5.79 8.76
N PHE A 39 5.44 -4.73 9.37
CA PHE A 39 6.07 -3.42 9.38
C PHE A 39 7.46 -3.45 10.04
N THR A 40 7.59 -4.10 11.20
CA THR A 40 8.89 -4.24 11.90
C THR A 40 9.93 -4.93 11.03
N ARG A 41 9.56 -6.03 10.35
CA ARG A 41 10.47 -6.75 9.45
C ARG A 41 10.87 -5.92 8.23
N LEU A 42 9.94 -5.13 7.70
CA LEU A 42 10.18 -4.24 6.57
C LEU A 42 11.17 -3.14 6.96
N MET A 43 10.94 -2.49 8.10
CA MET A 43 11.84 -1.47 8.66
C MET A 43 13.23 -2.04 8.95
N ALA A 44 13.31 -3.22 9.55
CA ALA A 44 14.58 -3.91 9.79
C ALA A 44 15.34 -4.21 8.49
N THR A 45 14.62 -4.56 7.42
CA THR A 45 15.21 -4.82 6.09
C THR A 45 15.79 -3.54 5.48
N ILE A 46 15.07 -2.42 5.54
CA ILE A 46 15.54 -1.13 5.03
C ILE A 46 16.76 -0.65 5.84
N LEU A 47 16.71 -0.75 7.16
CA LEU A 47 17.82 -0.34 8.04
C LEU A 47 19.08 -1.18 7.86
N ALA A 48 18.94 -2.45 7.46
CA ALA A 48 20.06 -3.34 7.18
C ALA A 48 20.71 -3.09 5.80
N MET A 49 20.19 -2.19 4.97
CA MET A 49 20.81 -1.86 3.68
C MET A 49 22.08 -1.04 3.90
N ASP A 50 23.18 -1.41 3.24
CA ASP A 50 24.47 -0.73 3.38
C ASP A 50 24.47 0.65 2.72
N ASP A 51 23.95 0.74 1.50
CA ASP A 51 23.93 1.97 0.72
C ASP A 51 22.76 2.89 1.11
N SER A 52 23.10 4.16 1.31
CA SER A 52 22.15 5.22 1.64
C SER A 52 21.14 5.53 0.54
N ALA A 53 21.49 5.37 -0.74
CA ALA A 53 20.57 5.71 -1.84
C ALA A 53 19.40 4.70 -1.93
N PRO A 54 19.63 3.37 -2.08
CA PRO A 54 18.56 2.38 -2.03
C PRO A 54 17.77 2.39 -0.72
N ARG A 55 18.44 2.67 0.40
CA ARG A 55 17.78 2.79 1.70
C ARG A 55 16.77 3.92 1.75
N ARG A 56 17.13 5.11 1.22
CA ARG A 56 16.20 6.25 1.13
C ARG A 56 15.04 5.97 0.20
N GLU A 57 15.28 5.30 -0.92
CA GLU A 57 14.22 4.87 -1.84
C GLU A 57 13.27 3.86 -1.17
N GLY A 58 13.82 2.89 -0.44
CA GLY A 58 13.03 1.94 0.35
C GLY A 58 12.13 2.63 1.36
N PHE A 59 12.61 3.64 2.10
CA PHE A 59 11.77 4.41 3.01
C PHE A 59 10.63 5.12 2.28
N ARG A 60 10.92 5.84 1.20
CA ARG A 60 9.90 6.54 0.42
C ARG A 60 8.83 5.58 -0.10
N ALA A 61 9.22 4.42 -0.62
CA ALA A 61 8.29 3.41 -1.11
C ALA A 61 7.32 2.95 0.00
N VAL A 62 7.82 2.74 1.22
CA VAL A 62 6.97 2.34 2.36
C VAL A 62 6.08 3.48 2.83
N GLU A 63 6.59 4.70 2.92
CA GLU A 63 5.82 5.90 3.28
C GLU A 63 4.62 6.08 2.33
N THR A 64 4.87 6.06 1.02
CA THR A 64 3.79 6.22 0.02
C THR A 64 2.75 5.11 0.11
N GLN A 65 3.16 3.85 0.36
CA GLN A 65 2.21 2.74 0.54
C GLN A 65 1.32 2.95 1.77
N LEU A 66 1.88 3.46 2.88
CA LEU A 66 1.13 3.75 4.10
C LEU A 66 0.17 4.94 3.90
N GLU A 67 0.59 5.97 3.19
CA GLU A 67 -0.25 7.13 2.86
C GLU A 67 -1.44 6.70 1.98
N ILE A 68 -1.21 5.88 0.95
CA ILE A 68 -2.28 5.34 0.10
C ILE A 68 -3.26 4.51 0.95
N ALA A 69 -2.74 3.66 1.84
CA ALA A 69 -3.59 2.85 2.72
C ALA A 69 -4.44 3.71 3.67
N ASP A 70 -3.87 4.76 4.28
CA ASP A 70 -4.61 5.69 5.14
C ASP A 70 -5.70 6.43 4.37
N ALA A 71 -5.37 6.97 3.18
CA ALA A 71 -6.33 7.66 2.32
C ALA A 71 -7.50 6.75 1.90
N LEU A 72 -7.23 5.48 1.56
CA LEU A 72 -8.26 4.48 1.25
C LEU A 72 -9.18 4.21 2.45
N LEU A 73 -8.61 4.06 3.66
CA LEU A 73 -9.38 3.85 4.89
C LEU A 73 -10.28 5.05 5.22
N ARG A 74 -9.80 6.27 4.93
CA ARG A 74 -10.55 7.52 5.10
C ARG A 74 -11.51 7.84 3.94
N ARG A 75 -11.47 7.05 2.87
CA ARG A 75 -12.26 7.23 1.64
C ARG A 75 -11.93 8.54 0.90
N GLU A 76 -10.70 9.00 1.00
CA GLU A 76 -10.19 10.22 0.36
C GLU A 76 -9.67 9.90 -1.04
N MET A 77 -10.57 9.68 -2.00
CA MET A 77 -10.19 9.19 -3.35
C MET A 77 -9.33 10.17 -4.15
N ASP A 78 -9.50 11.47 -3.95
CA ASP A 78 -8.66 12.50 -4.60
C ASP A 78 -7.21 12.37 -4.15
N GLU A 79 -7.00 12.09 -2.86
CA GLU A 79 -5.68 11.89 -2.29
C GLU A 79 -5.04 10.58 -2.79
N VAL A 80 -5.83 9.50 -2.88
CA VAL A 80 -5.39 8.25 -3.49
C VAL A 80 -4.91 8.47 -4.93
N GLN A 81 -5.69 9.20 -5.74
CA GLN A 81 -5.31 9.51 -7.12
C GLN A 81 -4.02 10.34 -7.21
N ARG A 82 -3.86 11.33 -6.33
CA ARG A 82 -2.64 12.14 -6.24
C ARG A 82 -1.42 11.28 -5.93
N LEU A 83 -1.49 10.44 -4.90
CA LEU A 83 -0.40 9.55 -4.47
C LEU A 83 -0.02 8.52 -5.53
N ILE A 84 -1.01 7.93 -6.22
CA ILE A 84 -0.76 7.01 -7.33
C ILE A 84 -0.03 7.73 -8.47
N ARG A 85 -0.45 8.94 -8.84
CA ARG A 85 0.19 9.70 -9.92
C ARG A 85 1.64 10.05 -9.58
N GLU A 86 1.91 10.46 -8.34
CA GLU A 86 3.26 10.73 -7.84
C GLU A 86 4.14 9.48 -7.88
N THR A 87 3.59 8.33 -7.48
CA THR A 87 4.27 7.03 -7.54
C THR A 87 4.66 6.70 -8.99
N LEU A 88 3.70 6.76 -9.92
CA LEU A 88 3.94 6.44 -11.33
C LEU A 88 4.94 7.40 -11.97
N SER A 89 4.86 8.70 -11.65
CA SER A 89 5.81 9.72 -12.08
C SER A 89 7.23 9.44 -11.57
N SER A 90 7.36 8.99 -10.31
CA SER A 90 8.66 8.63 -9.73
C SER A 90 9.30 7.41 -10.39
N MET A 91 8.49 6.53 -10.98
CA MET A 91 8.93 5.37 -11.76
C MET A 91 9.22 5.71 -13.24
N GLY A 92 9.12 6.98 -13.63
CA GLY A 92 9.37 7.46 -14.99
C GLY A 92 8.18 7.30 -15.94
N ILE A 93 6.98 7.00 -15.44
CA ILE A 93 5.74 6.97 -16.24
C ILE A 93 5.23 8.41 -16.34
N THR A 94 5.26 8.98 -17.53
CA THR A 94 4.80 10.35 -17.79
C THR A 94 3.28 10.42 -17.95
N GLU A 95 2.72 11.64 -17.93
CA GLU A 95 1.29 11.86 -18.21
C GLU A 95 0.87 11.34 -19.59
N ASP A 96 1.78 11.34 -20.57
CA ASP A 96 1.54 10.77 -21.90
C ASP A 96 1.32 9.24 -21.80
N HIS A 97 2.18 8.55 -21.05
CA HIS A 97 2.04 7.10 -20.82
C HIS A 97 0.77 6.77 -20.03
N LEU A 98 0.37 7.63 -19.08
CA LEU A 98 -0.89 7.46 -18.35
C LEU A 98 -2.11 7.57 -19.27
N SER A 99 -2.09 8.54 -20.18
CA SER A 99 -3.16 8.75 -21.17
C SER A 99 -3.27 7.57 -22.14
N GLU A 100 -2.13 6.98 -22.52
CA GLU A 100 -2.09 5.76 -23.33
C GLU A 100 -2.67 4.55 -22.59
N ILE A 101 -2.33 4.36 -21.31
CA ILE A 101 -2.88 3.29 -20.46
C ILE A 101 -4.40 3.47 -20.29
N GLU A 102 -4.87 4.70 -20.06
CA GLU A 102 -6.30 5.00 -19.94
C GLU A 102 -7.06 4.71 -21.25
N ALA A 103 -6.49 5.10 -22.39
CA ALA A 103 -7.06 4.83 -23.70
C ALA A 103 -7.14 3.32 -24.00
N GLU A 104 -6.12 2.56 -23.62
CA GLU A 104 -6.09 1.11 -23.76
C GLU A 104 -7.11 0.41 -22.85
N LEU A 105 -7.21 0.82 -21.59
CA LEU A 105 -8.20 0.28 -20.64
C LEU A 105 -9.64 0.55 -21.11
N ARG A 106 -9.93 1.75 -21.61
CA ARG A 106 -11.25 2.05 -22.21
C ARG A 106 -11.55 1.18 -23.42
N ARG A 107 -10.55 0.91 -24.27
CA ARG A 107 -10.73 0.06 -25.46
C ARG A 107 -11.05 -1.39 -25.06
N GLN A 108 -10.38 -1.91 -24.03
CA GLN A 108 -10.61 -3.26 -23.54
C GLN A 108 -11.96 -3.42 -22.83
N LEU A 109 -12.38 -2.41 -22.05
CA LEU A 109 -13.69 -2.40 -21.41
C LEU A 109 -14.83 -2.22 -22.42
N GLY A 110 -14.66 -1.39 -23.45
CA GLY A 110 -15.66 -1.23 -24.52
C GLY A 110 -15.88 -2.49 -25.35
N GLN A 111 -14.86 -3.35 -25.49
CA GLN A 111 -15.00 -4.64 -26.18
C GLN A 111 -15.79 -5.68 -25.36
N LEU A 112 -15.89 -5.51 -24.04
CA LEU A 112 -16.66 -6.39 -23.16
C LEU A 112 -18.16 -6.06 -23.17
N ASP A 113 -18.54 -4.81 -23.46
CA ASP A 113 -19.94 -4.37 -23.56
C ASP A 113 -20.58 -4.68 -24.94
N ASP A 114 -19.78 -4.90 -25.99
CA ASP A 114 -20.27 -5.23 -27.34
C ASP A 114 -20.57 -6.74 -27.55
N GLU A 115 -20.35 -7.61 -26.56
CA GLU A 115 -20.69 -9.04 -26.58
C GLU A 115 -22.07 -9.35 -25.98
N GLU A 116 -23.07 -8.49 -26.20
CA GLU A 116 -24.47 -8.83 -25.92
C GLU A 116 -24.97 -9.83 -27.01
N PRO A 117 -25.31 -11.10 -26.67
CA PRO A 117 -25.71 -12.07 -27.68
C PRO A 117 -27.07 -11.67 -28.27
N PRO A 118 -27.28 -11.83 -29.60
CA PRO A 118 -28.53 -11.42 -30.24
C PRO A 118 -29.72 -12.20 -29.66
N GLU A 119 -30.78 -11.48 -29.28
CA GLU A 119 -32.02 -12.08 -28.79
C GLU A 119 -32.58 -13.07 -29.84
N PRO A 120 -32.99 -14.27 -29.43
CA PRO A 120 -33.59 -15.24 -30.34
C PRO A 120 -35.00 -14.78 -30.74
N VAL A 121 -35.25 -14.72 -32.06
CA VAL A 121 -36.55 -14.47 -32.69
C VAL A 121 -37.43 -15.72 -32.67
#